data_AF-A5DJ16-F1
#
_entry.id   AF-A5DJ16-F1
#
_cell.length_a   1.000
_cell.length_b   1.000
_cell.length_c   1.000
_cell.angle_alpha   90.00
_cell.angle_beta   90.00
_cell.angle_gamma   90.00
#
_symmetry.space_group_name_H-M   'P 1'
#
loop_
_entity.id
_entity.type
_entity.pdbx_description
1 polymer ?
#
loop_
_entity_poly.entity_id
_entity_poly.type
_entity_poly.pdbx_seq_one_letter_code
_entity_poly.pdbx_strand_id
1 'polypeptide(L)'
;MEPEFSISKQNSFKEEIKAIYTAIKIEPYFVFFLPYAFLGLYYPAYQANDFNGYFFNVRTRSINGLLYGISQMFGAITFGLFLDLPMLKRKLRARLGWGILFITVFIVSLCGYFPMKESNRSVPYNPPMDLKDGSKAAKYIVLYFFYGWQDGMVQSYAFWIMGTLTNDSRVVSMYAAFYKVMGATAAAIAFGTDARGVSYNRMYGSYWAVCLFGVLSLGILVFKRVEDTTEEEKPEMIKPEVIA
;
A
#
# COMPACT_ATOMS: atom_id res chain seq x y z
N MET A 1 17.56 -10.95 -38.54
CA MET A 1 18.19 -10.42 -37.32
C MET A 1 17.21 -10.67 -36.20
N GLU A 2 17.34 -11.80 -35.51
CA GLU A 2 16.56 -12.04 -34.30
C GLU A 2 17.09 -11.09 -33.21
N PRO A 3 16.22 -10.46 -32.41
CA PRO A 3 16.68 -9.67 -31.28
C PRO A 3 17.29 -10.63 -30.26
N GLU A 4 18.61 -10.60 -30.12
CA GLU A 4 19.31 -11.22 -29.01
C GLU A 4 18.72 -10.65 -27.71
N PHE A 5 17.86 -11.41 -27.05
CA PHE A 5 17.47 -11.15 -25.67
C PHE A 5 18.74 -11.31 -24.83
N SER A 6 19.46 -10.20 -24.59
CA SER A 6 20.56 -10.18 -23.65
C SER A 6 19.98 -10.50 -22.27
N ILE A 7 20.13 -11.74 -21.83
CA ILE A 7 19.78 -12.17 -20.48
C ILE A 7 20.60 -11.27 -19.54
N SER A 8 19.93 -10.36 -18.84
CA SER A 8 20.58 -9.46 -17.90
C SER A 8 21.39 -10.31 -16.92
N LYS A 9 22.70 -10.11 -16.93
CA LYS A 9 23.67 -10.80 -16.06
C LYS A 9 23.11 -10.77 -14.63
N GLN A 10 22.88 -11.95 -14.06
CA GLN A 10 22.31 -12.07 -12.72
C GLN A 10 23.35 -11.57 -11.71
N ASN A 11 23.05 -10.46 -11.05
CA ASN A 11 23.96 -9.85 -10.09
C ASN A 11 24.14 -10.77 -8.87
N SER A 12 25.31 -10.75 -8.25
CA SER A 12 25.53 -11.48 -7.01
C SER A 12 24.69 -10.87 -5.87
N PHE A 13 24.27 -11.67 -4.89
CA PHE A 13 23.50 -11.20 -3.71
C PHE A 13 24.15 -9.99 -3.00
N LYS A 14 25.49 -9.95 -2.95
CA LYS A 14 26.23 -8.82 -2.39
C LYS A 14 26.10 -7.55 -3.22
N GLU A 15 26.04 -7.70 -4.54
CA GLU A 15 25.88 -6.59 -5.49
C GLU A 15 24.46 -6.06 -5.47
N GLU A 16 23.44 -6.91 -5.27
CA GLU A 16 22.05 -6.47 -5.09
C GLU A 16 21.87 -5.66 -3.80
N ILE A 17 22.43 -6.11 -2.67
CA ILE A 17 22.38 -5.33 -1.41
C ILE A 17 23.09 -3.99 -1.58
N LYS A 18 24.24 -3.98 -2.26
CA LYS A 18 24.99 -2.75 -2.55
C LYS A 18 24.21 -1.84 -3.51
N ALA A 19 23.50 -2.40 -4.48
CA ALA A 19 22.66 -1.66 -5.42
C ALA A 19 21.46 -1.01 -4.71
N ILE A 20 20.81 -1.70 -3.77
CA ILE A 20 19.74 -1.13 -2.94
C ILE A 20 20.27 0.04 -2.11
N TYR A 21 21.42 -0.13 -1.46
CA TYR A 21 22.05 0.96 -0.69
C TYR A 21 22.44 2.15 -1.57
N THR A 22 22.90 1.88 -2.78
CA THR A 22 23.26 2.91 -3.76
C THR A 22 22.01 3.63 -4.28
N ALA A 23 20.91 2.92 -4.53
CA ALA A 23 19.64 3.51 -4.95
C ALA A 23 19.06 4.46 -3.89
N ILE A 24 19.13 4.09 -2.60
CA ILE A 24 18.72 4.96 -1.48
C ILE A 24 19.59 6.22 -1.40
N LYS A 25 20.89 6.13 -1.73
CA LYS A 25 21.78 7.30 -1.78
C LYS A 25 21.55 8.19 -2.99
N ILE A 26 21.20 7.62 -4.14
CA ILE A 26 20.93 8.36 -5.38
C ILE A 26 19.62 9.14 -5.25
N GLU A 27 18.59 8.54 -4.65
CA GLU A 27 17.29 9.16 -4.49
C GLU A 27 16.94 9.31 -2.99
N PRO A 28 17.46 10.34 -2.30
CA PRO A 28 17.25 10.53 -0.87
C PRO A 28 15.78 10.70 -0.50
N TYR A 29 14.93 11.13 -1.45
CA TYR A 29 13.49 11.23 -1.26
C TYR A 29 12.79 9.86 -1.15
N PHE A 30 13.40 8.77 -1.65
CA PHE A 30 12.87 7.40 -1.50
C PHE A 30 12.74 6.97 -0.04
N VAL A 31 13.49 7.59 0.88
CA VAL A 31 13.34 7.37 2.33
C VAL A 31 11.92 7.68 2.82
N PHE A 32 11.23 8.65 2.21
CA PHE A 32 9.85 8.99 2.55
C PHE A 32 8.82 7.99 1.99
N PHE A 33 9.23 7.12 1.07
CA PHE A 33 8.43 5.99 0.61
C PHE A 33 8.45 4.81 1.59
N LEU A 34 9.49 4.70 2.43
CA LEU A 34 9.64 3.58 3.38
C LEU A 34 8.44 3.41 4.33
N PRO A 35 7.92 4.47 4.96
CA PRO A 35 6.77 4.32 5.85
C PRO A 35 5.49 3.93 5.09
N TYR A 36 5.36 4.36 3.83
CA TYR A 36 4.26 3.96 2.95
C TYR A 36 4.37 2.48 2.53
N ALA A 37 5.59 2.00 2.27
CA ALA A 37 5.85 0.59 2.02
C ALA A 37 5.52 -0.29 3.24
N PHE A 38 5.79 0.21 4.44
CA PHE A 38 5.44 -0.47 5.69
C PHE A 38 3.92 -0.57 5.90
N LEU A 39 3.17 0.46 5.51
CA LEU A 39 1.71 0.40 5.49
C LEU A 39 1.20 -0.76 4.63
N GLY A 40 1.84 -1.03 3.49
CA GLY A 40 1.38 -1.92 2.42
C GLY A 40 0.91 -3.32 2.82
N LEU A 41 1.29 -3.85 3.98
CA LEU A 41 0.78 -5.13 4.52
C LEU A 41 0.59 -5.12 6.06
N TYR A 42 0.53 -3.94 6.70
CA TYR A 42 0.27 -3.85 8.15
C TYR A 42 -1.22 -3.99 8.48
N TYR A 43 -2.08 -3.44 7.61
CA TYR A 43 -3.54 -3.39 7.79
C TYR A 43 -4.29 -4.74 7.75
N PRO A 44 -3.86 -5.79 7.01
CA PRO A 44 -4.61 -7.04 6.93
C PRO A 44 -4.74 -7.75 8.28
N ALA A 45 -3.77 -7.61 9.19
CA ALA A 45 -3.81 -8.24 10.50
C ALA A 45 -5.03 -7.76 11.30
N TYR A 46 -5.23 -6.44 11.37
CA TYR A 46 -6.39 -5.87 12.06
C TYR A 46 -7.71 -6.18 11.32
N GLN A 47 -7.73 -6.00 10.00
CA GLN A 47 -8.96 -6.18 9.22
C GLN A 47 -9.44 -7.64 9.25
N ALA A 48 -8.55 -8.61 9.06
CA ALA A 48 -8.91 -10.02 9.00
C ALA A 48 -9.16 -10.64 10.38
N ASN A 49 -8.31 -10.35 11.37
CA ASN A 49 -8.39 -11.02 12.68
C ASN A 49 -9.26 -10.23 13.67
N ASP A 50 -8.96 -8.94 13.86
CA ASP A 50 -9.59 -8.13 14.92
C ASP A 50 -10.98 -7.62 14.52
N PHE A 51 -11.22 -7.42 13.24
CA PHE A 51 -12.51 -6.98 12.73
C PHE A 51 -13.35 -8.15 12.20
N ASN A 52 -12.89 -8.82 11.14
CA ASN A 52 -13.66 -9.89 10.52
C ASN A 52 -13.77 -11.12 11.45
N GLY A 53 -12.69 -11.46 12.16
CA GLY A 53 -12.66 -12.59 13.09
C GLY A 53 -13.50 -12.41 14.36
N TYR A 54 -13.62 -11.17 14.85
CA TYR A 54 -14.35 -10.88 16.09
C TYR A 54 -15.87 -10.75 15.88
N PHE A 55 -16.31 -10.03 14.85
CA PHE A 55 -17.73 -9.70 14.67
C PHE A 55 -18.54 -10.80 13.99
N PHE A 56 -17.94 -11.60 13.13
CA PHE A 56 -18.68 -12.42 12.17
C PHE A 56 -18.54 -13.93 12.40
N ASN A 57 -19.59 -14.67 12.05
CA ASN A 57 -19.55 -16.13 12.00
C ASN A 57 -18.67 -16.62 10.83
N VAL A 58 -18.15 -17.85 10.92
CA VAL A 58 -17.24 -18.49 9.93
C VAL A 58 -17.79 -18.39 8.51
N ARG A 59 -19.09 -18.61 8.31
CA ARG A 59 -19.74 -18.48 7.00
C ARG A 59 -19.60 -17.06 6.43
N THR A 60 -19.95 -16.05 7.23
CA THR A 60 -19.90 -14.64 6.83
C THR A 60 -18.46 -14.17 6.64
N ARG A 61 -17.53 -14.67 7.46
CA ARG A 61 -16.09 -14.38 7.33
C ARG A 61 -15.51 -14.77 5.98
N SER A 62 -15.87 -15.95 5.47
CA SER A 62 -15.42 -16.42 4.15
C SER A 62 -15.99 -15.56 3.02
N ILE A 63 -17.27 -15.16 3.13
CA ILE A 63 -17.91 -14.27 2.16
C ILE A 63 -17.27 -12.88 2.19
N ASN A 64 -17.01 -12.34 3.39
CA ASN A 64 -16.30 -11.09 3.58
C ASN A 64 -14.91 -11.13 2.95
N GLY A 65 -14.16 -12.24 3.11
CA GLY A 65 -12.86 -12.42 2.45
C GLY A 65 -12.95 -12.36 0.92
N LEU A 66 -13.96 -13.00 0.33
CA LEU A 66 -14.21 -12.91 -1.12
C LEU A 66 -14.57 -11.48 -1.54
N LEU A 67 -15.47 -10.82 -0.82
CA LEU A 67 -15.87 -9.44 -1.09
C LEU A 67 -14.68 -8.49 -0.99
N TYR A 68 -13.80 -8.67 -0.01
CA TYR A 68 -12.58 -7.90 0.14
C TYR A 68 -11.68 -8.02 -1.10
N GLY A 69 -11.43 -9.25 -1.58
CA GLY A 69 -10.64 -9.47 -2.80
C GLY A 69 -11.25 -8.80 -4.03
N ILE A 70 -12.58 -8.92 -4.21
CA ILE A 70 -13.30 -8.23 -5.30
C ILE A 70 -13.15 -6.71 -5.17
N SER A 71 -13.33 -6.17 -3.97
CA SER A 71 -13.19 -4.74 -3.68
C SER A 71 -11.80 -4.23 -3.99
N GLN A 72 -10.77 -5.03 -3.68
CA GLN A 72 -9.38 -4.73 -3.97
C GLN A 72 -9.13 -4.63 -5.47
N MET A 73 -9.67 -5.55 -6.27
CA MET A 73 -9.60 -5.46 -7.74
C MET A 73 -10.28 -4.19 -8.25
N PHE A 74 -11.48 -3.87 -7.75
CA PHE A 74 -12.15 -2.63 -8.10
C PHE A 74 -11.33 -1.39 -7.72
N GLY A 75 -10.74 -1.35 -6.53
CA GLY A 75 -9.89 -0.24 -6.08
C GLY A 75 -8.66 -0.08 -6.94
N ALA A 76 -8.00 -1.19 -7.26
CA ALA A 76 -6.81 -1.17 -8.09
C ALA A 76 -7.08 -0.67 -9.51
N ILE A 77 -8.17 -1.15 -10.15
CA ILE A 77 -8.54 -0.77 -11.51
C ILE A 77 -9.03 0.68 -11.57
N THR A 78 -9.97 1.06 -10.70
CA THR A 78 -10.55 2.42 -10.71
C THR A 78 -9.48 3.47 -10.45
N PHE A 79 -8.58 3.21 -9.50
CA PHE A 79 -7.52 4.15 -9.18
C PHE A 79 -6.39 4.14 -10.22
N GLY A 80 -6.04 2.98 -10.78
CA GLY A 80 -5.10 2.89 -11.89
C GLY A 80 -5.56 3.68 -13.11
N LEU A 81 -6.81 3.48 -13.55
CA LEU A 81 -7.39 4.22 -14.66
C LEU A 81 -7.43 5.74 -14.40
N PHE A 82 -7.71 6.15 -13.16
CA PHE A 82 -7.67 7.56 -12.77
C PHE A 82 -6.26 8.16 -12.90
N LEU A 83 -5.23 7.43 -12.48
CA LEU A 83 -3.84 7.88 -12.57
C LEU A 83 -3.30 7.87 -14.02
N ASP A 84 -3.93 7.12 -14.91
CA ASP A 84 -3.53 7.03 -16.32
C ASP A 84 -4.32 7.98 -17.24
N LEU A 85 -5.16 8.87 -16.67
CA LEU A 85 -5.93 9.83 -17.46
C LEU A 85 -5.00 10.76 -18.29
N PRO A 86 -5.10 10.76 -19.64
CA PRO A 86 -4.20 11.50 -20.51
C PRO A 86 -4.42 13.03 -20.47
N MET A 87 -5.57 13.46 -19.94
CA MET A 87 -5.96 14.88 -19.88
C MET A 87 -5.21 15.68 -18.81
N LEU A 88 -4.56 15.01 -17.85
CA LEU A 88 -3.94 15.66 -16.70
C LEU A 88 -2.41 15.54 -16.76
N LYS A 89 -1.71 16.62 -16.41
CA LYS A 89 -0.25 16.61 -16.26
C LYS A 89 0.19 15.65 -15.15
N ARG A 90 1.35 15.00 -15.30
CA ARG A 90 1.86 13.97 -14.39
C ARG A 90 1.92 14.46 -12.93
N LYS A 91 2.41 15.69 -12.72
CA LYS A 91 2.50 16.29 -11.38
C LYS A 91 1.14 16.54 -10.74
N LEU A 92 0.16 16.95 -11.54
CA LEU A 92 -1.21 17.15 -11.05
C LEU A 92 -1.88 15.82 -10.70
N ARG A 93 -1.69 14.79 -11.54
CA ARG A 93 -2.19 13.43 -11.26
C ARG A 93 -1.62 12.85 -9.97
N ALA A 94 -0.31 12.98 -9.77
CA ALA A 94 0.33 12.51 -8.54
C ALA A 94 -0.26 13.20 -7.30
N ARG A 95 -0.43 14.53 -7.35
CA ARG A 95 -0.97 15.31 -6.22
C ARG A 95 -2.45 15.04 -5.95
N LEU A 96 -3.27 14.97 -7.01
CA LEU A 96 -4.69 14.63 -6.87
C LEU A 96 -4.88 13.20 -6.38
N GLY A 97 -4.11 12.25 -6.92
CA GLY A 97 -4.08 10.87 -6.46
C GLY A 97 -3.73 10.77 -4.97
N TRP A 98 -2.69 11.48 -4.53
CA TRP A 98 -2.35 11.57 -3.12
C TRP A 98 -3.49 12.12 -2.26
N GLY A 99 -4.11 13.22 -2.69
CA GLY A 99 -5.22 13.86 -1.96
C GLY A 99 -6.45 12.94 -1.84
N ILE A 100 -6.83 12.27 -2.93
CA ILE A 100 -7.93 11.31 -2.94
C ILE A 100 -7.61 10.14 -1.99
N LEU A 101 -6.40 9.59 -2.08
CA LEU A 101 -5.97 8.48 -1.24
C LEU A 101 -5.93 8.87 0.24
N PHE A 102 -5.44 10.07 0.56
CA PHE A 102 -5.45 10.57 1.93
C PHE A 102 -6.88 10.69 2.49
N ILE A 103 -7.80 11.26 1.70
CA ILE A 103 -9.20 11.42 2.10
C ILE A 103 -9.87 10.06 2.30
N THR A 104 -9.68 9.11 1.37
CA THR A 104 -10.30 7.78 1.49
C THR A 104 -9.75 7.02 2.68
N VAL A 105 -8.43 6.99 2.88
CA VAL A 105 -7.80 6.36 4.05
C VAL A 105 -8.30 6.99 5.34
N PHE A 106 -8.43 8.32 5.39
CA PHE A 106 -8.91 9.03 6.57
C PHE A 106 -10.38 8.70 6.88
N ILE A 107 -11.27 8.79 5.88
CA ILE A 107 -12.71 8.51 6.05
C ILE A 107 -12.94 7.05 6.44
N VAL A 108 -12.34 6.10 5.73
CA VAL A 108 -12.53 4.67 6.00
C VAL A 108 -11.98 4.32 7.38
N SER A 109 -10.82 4.88 7.76
CA SER A 109 -10.31 4.71 9.10
C SER A 109 -11.25 5.28 10.16
N LEU A 110 -11.79 6.49 9.95
CA LEU A 110 -12.76 7.11 10.87
C LEU A 110 -14.02 6.25 11.03
N CYS A 111 -14.55 5.70 9.93
CA CYS A 111 -15.65 4.74 9.99
C CYS A 111 -15.28 3.46 10.76
N GLY A 112 -14.02 3.04 10.69
CA GLY A 112 -13.45 1.94 11.48
C GLY A 112 -13.39 2.16 12.99
N TYR A 113 -13.51 3.40 13.46
CA TYR A 113 -13.48 3.73 14.88
C TYR A 113 -14.77 3.28 15.60
N PHE A 114 -15.93 3.33 14.93
CA PHE A 114 -17.19 2.94 15.57
C PHE A 114 -17.23 1.46 15.93
N PRO A 115 -16.91 0.52 15.02
CA PRO A 115 -16.80 -0.90 15.37
C PRO A 115 -15.69 -1.17 16.38
N MET A 116 -14.57 -0.45 16.31
CA MET A 116 -13.48 -0.60 17.28
C MET A 116 -13.92 -0.28 18.71
N LYS A 117 -14.78 0.72 18.93
CA LYS A 117 -15.33 1.00 20.27
C LYS A 117 -16.20 -0.12 20.81
N GLU A 118 -16.87 -0.85 19.92
CA GLU A 118 -17.77 -1.94 20.27
C GLU A 118 -17.02 -3.27 20.46
N SER A 119 -15.76 -3.36 20.04
CA SER A 119 -14.96 -4.57 20.16
C SER A 119 -14.20 -4.64 21.49
N ASN A 120 -14.22 -5.81 22.12
CA ASN A 120 -13.45 -6.08 23.33
C ASN A 120 -12.87 -7.48 23.25
N ARG A 121 -11.54 -7.59 23.30
CA ARG A 121 -10.84 -8.87 23.20
C ARG A 121 -11.19 -9.85 24.33
N SER A 122 -11.67 -9.34 25.46
CA SER A 122 -12.04 -10.15 26.63
C SER A 122 -13.49 -10.65 26.59
N VAL A 123 -14.34 -10.08 25.73
CA VAL A 123 -15.77 -10.41 25.66
C VAL A 123 -16.09 -10.80 24.23
N PRO A 124 -16.36 -12.09 23.93
CA PRO A 124 -16.70 -12.49 22.57
C PRO A 124 -18.02 -11.85 22.14
N TYR A 125 -18.09 -11.39 20.89
CA TYR A 125 -19.32 -10.87 20.31
C TYR A 125 -20.33 -12.04 20.14
N ASN A 126 -21.39 -12.03 20.94
CA ASN A 126 -22.36 -13.13 20.99
C ASN A 126 -23.81 -12.61 20.93
N PRO A 127 -24.66 -13.08 20.00
CA PRO A 127 -24.34 -14.01 18.90
C PRO A 127 -23.42 -13.39 17.84
N PRO A 128 -22.52 -14.18 17.22
CA PRO A 128 -21.70 -13.70 16.11
C PRO A 128 -22.61 -13.32 14.94
N MET A 129 -22.25 -12.23 14.26
CA MET A 129 -23.07 -11.66 13.20
C MET A 129 -23.09 -12.60 11.98
N ASP A 130 -24.30 -13.00 11.58
CA ASP A 130 -24.54 -13.77 10.37
C ASP A 130 -24.97 -12.83 9.24
N LEU A 131 -24.73 -13.24 7.99
CA LEU A 131 -25.21 -12.55 6.80
C LEU A 131 -26.74 -12.35 6.81
N LYS A 132 -27.46 -13.23 7.51
CA LYS A 132 -28.92 -13.18 7.68
C LYS A 132 -29.40 -12.10 8.65
N ASP A 133 -28.51 -11.47 9.42
CA ASP A 133 -28.86 -10.40 10.38
C ASP A 133 -29.21 -9.06 9.69
N GLY A 134 -29.34 -9.06 8.37
CA GLY A 134 -29.90 -7.97 7.57
C GLY A 134 -29.06 -6.69 7.67
N SER A 135 -29.72 -5.59 8.03
CA SER A 135 -29.10 -4.24 8.03
C SER A 135 -27.94 -4.11 9.04
N LYS A 136 -27.94 -4.89 10.13
CA LYS A 136 -26.85 -4.87 11.11
C LYS A 136 -25.57 -5.47 10.53
N ALA A 137 -25.66 -6.59 9.83
CA ALA A 137 -24.52 -7.20 9.14
C ALA A 137 -24.06 -6.32 7.97
N ALA A 138 -25.01 -5.78 7.20
CA ALA A 138 -24.71 -4.98 6.02
C ALA A 138 -23.75 -3.81 6.32
N LYS A 139 -23.93 -3.06 7.43
CA LYS A 139 -23.05 -1.92 7.73
C LYS A 139 -21.58 -2.33 7.97
N TYR A 140 -21.31 -3.44 8.65
CA TYR A 140 -19.93 -3.91 8.87
C TYR A 140 -19.35 -4.59 7.63
N ILE A 141 -20.19 -5.27 6.83
CA ILE A 141 -19.77 -5.86 5.54
C ILE A 141 -19.38 -4.77 4.54
N VAL A 142 -20.16 -3.69 4.46
CA VAL A 142 -19.85 -2.53 3.60
C VAL A 142 -18.56 -1.86 4.05
N LEU A 143 -18.33 -1.71 5.35
CA LEU A 143 -17.05 -1.20 5.85
C LEU A 143 -15.88 -2.13 5.44
N TYR A 144 -16.08 -3.44 5.51
CA TYR A 144 -15.07 -4.41 5.08
C TYR A 144 -14.79 -4.35 3.56
N PHE A 145 -15.82 -4.09 2.75
CA PHE A 145 -15.68 -3.80 1.33
C PHE A 145 -14.78 -2.56 1.11
N PHE A 146 -15.05 -1.47 1.84
CA PHE A 146 -14.24 -0.25 1.73
C PHE A 146 -12.79 -0.43 2.20
N TYR A 147 -12.53 -1.31 3.18
CA TYR A 147 -11.16 -1.69 3.53
C TYR A 147 -10.43 -2.35 2.36
N GLY A 148 -11.07 -3.30 1.66
CA GLY A 148 -10.48 -3.92 0.47
C GLY A 148 -10.28 -2.95 -0.68
N TRP A 149 -11.25 -2.05 -0.90
CA TRP A 149 -11.14 -0.99 -1.90
C TRP A 149 -9.94 -0.07 -1.62
N GLN A 150 -9.77 0.36 -0.37
CA GLN A 150 -8.63 1.17 0.06
C GLN A 150 -7.29 0.47 -0.15
N ASP A 151 -7.17 -0.83 0.16
CA ASP A 151 -5.97 -1.64 -0.12
C ASP A 151 -5.61 -1.61 -1.61
N GLY A 152 -6.59 -1.84 -2.48
CA GLY A 152 -6.39 -1.76 -3.94
C GLY A 152 -5.85 -0.40 -4.39
N MET A 153 -6.43 0.69 -3.88
CA MET A 153 -5.96 2.05 -4.19
C MET A 153 -4.53 2.29 -3.70
N VAL A 154 -4.22 1.88 -2.47
CA VAL A 154 -2.89 2.02 -1.86
C VAL A 154 -1.83 1.31 -2.68
N GLN A 155 -2.09 0.06 -3.07
CA GLN A 155 -1.12 -0.71 -3.84
C GLN A 155 -0.95 -0.17 -5.26
N SER A 156 -2.04 0.17 -5.95
CA SER A 156 -1.94 0.79 -7.29
C SER A 156 -1.16 2.10 -7.25
N TYR A 157 -1.39 2.94 -6.25
CA TYR A 157 -0.64 4.20 -6.10
C TYR A 157 0.85 3.95 -5.84
N ALA A 158 1.19 2.94 -5.04
CA ALA A 158 2.57 2.57 -4.75
C ALA A 158 3.33 2.27 -6.05
N PHE A 159 2.77 1.39 -6.87
CA PHE A 159 3.37 0.96 -8.13
C PHE A 159 3.43 2.09 -9.15
N TRP A 160 2.39 2.92 -9.22
CA TRP A 160 2.39 4.09 -10.09
C TRP A 160 3.49 5.08 -9.69
N ILE A 161 3.64 5.40 -8.39
CA ILE A 161 4.70 6.30 -7.92
C ILE A 161 6.09 5.73 -8.22
N MET A 162 6.32 4.44 -7.95
CA MET A 162 7.61 3.79 -8.28
C MET A 162 7.92 3.87 -9.79
N GLY A 163 6.93 3.63 -10.65
CA GLY A 163 7.08 3.79 -12.10
C GLY A 163 7.25 5.24 -12.54
N THR A 164 6.88 6.22 -11.71
CA THR A 164 7.10 7.63 -12.03
C THR A 164 8.48 8.17 -11.65
N LEU A 165 9.15 7.53 -10.69
CA LEU A 165 10.44 8.00 -10.18
C LEU A 165 11.60 7.68 -11.12
N THR A 166 11.51 6.61 -11.91
CA THR A 166 12.60 6.20 -12.81
C THR A 166 12.07 5.44 -14.01
N ASN A 167 12.68 5.68 -15.17
CA ASN A 167 12.41 4.96 -16.41
C ASN A 167 13.27 3.69 -16.55
N ASP A 168 14.30 3.51 -15.70
CA ASP A 168 15.13 2.31 -15.72
C ASP A 168 14.40 1.14 -15.04
N SER A 169 13.99 0.18 -15.85
CA SER A 169 13.35 -1.08 -15.42
C SER A 169 14.10 -1.82 -14.31
N ARG A 170 15.44 -1.74 -14.26
CA ARG A 170 16.24 -2.37 -13.20
C ARG A 170 16.02 -1.70 -11.85
N VAL A 171 16.00 -0.36 -11.84
CA VAL A 171 15.78 0.43 -10.62
C VAL A 171 14.33 0.30 -10.15
N VAL A 172 13.36 0.33 -11.08
CA VAL A 172 11.93 0.08 -10.74
C VAL A 172 11.75 -1.29 -10.09
N SER A 173 12.37 -2.34 -10.66
CA SER A 173 12.29 -3.70 -10.11
C SER A 173 12.87 -3.78 -8.68
N MET A 174 14.00 -3.11 -8.43
CA MET A 174 14.56 -3.01 -7.08
C MET A 174 13.64 -2.29 -6.10
N TYR A 175 12.99 -1.19 -6.51
CA TYR A 175 12.02 -0.49 -5.66
C TYR A 175 10.80 -1.37 -5.35
N ALA A 176 10.29 -2.11 -6.33
CA ALA A 176 9.17 -3.03 -6.14
C ALA A 176 9.54 -4.18 -5.18
N ALA A 177 10.73 -4.75 -5.32
CA ALA A 177 11.25 -5.77 -4.40
C ALA A 177 11.36 -5.21 -2.97
N PHE A 178 11.94 -4.02 -2.83
CA PHE A 178 12.09 -3.36 -1.54
C PHE A 178 10.73 -3.05 -0.89
N TYR A 179 9.75 -2.57 -1.66
CA TYR A 179 8.38 -2.37 -1.22
C TYR A 179 7.77 -3.65 -0.64
N LYS A 180 7.93 -4.79 -1.32
CA LYS A 180 7.41 -6.08 -0.85
C LYS A 180 8.12 -6.60 0.40
N VAL A 181 9.44 -6.43 0.52
CA VAL A 181 10.19 -6.82 1.73
C VAL A 181 9.75 -6.02 2.95
N MET A 182 9.58 -4.70 2.79
CA MET A 182 9.08 -3.84 3.88
C MET A 182 7.65 -4.21 4.27
N GLY A 183 6.78 -4.48 3.29
CA GLY A 183 5.43 -4.98 3.55
C GLY A 183 5.45 -6.30 4.33
N ALA A 184 6.24 -7.28 3.90
CA ALA A 184 6.34 -8.57 4.59
C ALA A 184 6.83 -8.43 6.03
N THR A 185 7.78 -7.51 6.27
CA THR A 185 8.26 -7.18 7.62
C THR A 185 7.13 -6.57 8.46
N ALA A 186 6.35 -5.65 7.90
CA ALA A 186 5.21 -5.05 8.57
C ALA A 186 4.13 -6.07 8.93
N ALA A 187 3.83 -7.00 8.02
CA ALA A 187 2.91 -8.11 8.27
C ALA A 187 3.39 -8.99 9.42
N ALA A 188 4.67 -9.37 9.43
CA ALA A 188 5.24 -10.18 10.50
C ALA A 188 5.12 -9.49 11.87
N ILE A 189 5.35 -8.18 11.95
CA ILE A 189 5.18 -7.40 13.17
C ILE A 189 3.71 -7.32 13.59
N ALA A 190 2.80 -7.04 12.65
CA ALA A 190 1.38 -6.89 12.93
C ALA A 190 0.74 -8.20 13.41
N PHE A 191 0.93 -9.30 12.67
CA PHE A 191 0.44 -10.62 13.06
C PHE A 191 1.13 -11.14 14.32
N GLY A 192 2.43 -10.87 14.50
CA GLY A 192 3.14 -11.22 15.73
C GLY A 192 2.64 -10.46 16.95
N THR A 193 2.20 -9.20 16.77
CA THR A 193 1.61 -8.38 17.83
C THR A 193 0.19 -8.85 18.16
N ASP A 194 -0.60 -9.19 17.13
CA ASP A 194 -1.93 -9.78 17.33
C ASP A 194 -1.85 -11.11 18.08
N ALA A 195 -0.92 -12.01 17.70
CA ALA A 195 -0.72 -13.30 18.35
C ALA A 195 -0.40 -13.19 19.85
N ARG A 196 0.17 -12.06 20.30
CA ARG A 196 0.45 -11.78 21.72
C ARG A 196 -0.76 -11.31 22.52
N GLY A 197 -1.95 -11.22 21.92
CA GLY A 197 -3.15 -10.86 22.66
C GLY A 197 -3.32 -9.37 22.92
N VAL A 198 -2.65 -8.49 22.16
CA VAL A 198 -2.76 -7.04 22.35
C VAL A 198 -4.21 -6.58 22.16
N SER A 199 -4.68 -5.68 23.02
CA SER A 199 -6.06 -5.16 22.95
C SER A 199 -6.38 -4.56 21.58
N TYR A 200 -7.60 -4.77 21.07
CA TYR A 200 -8.06 -4.22 19.78
C TYR A 200 -7.87 -2.70 19.67
N ASN A 201 -8.00 -1.96 20.78
CA ASN A 201 -7.78 -0.51 20.77
C ASN A 201 -6.36 -0.11 20.40
N ARG A 202 -5.36 -0.87 20.89
CA ARG A 202 -3.95 -0.63 20.59
C ARG A 202 -3.60 -1.11 19.18
N MET A 203 -4.17 -2.22 18.75
CA MET A 203 -4.03 -2.72 17.36
C MET A 203 -4.57 -1.69 16.37
N TYR A 204 -5.81 -1.22 16.56
CA TYR A 204 -6.42 -0.19 15.73
C TYR A 204 -5.66 1.13 15.77
N GLY A 205 -5.23 1.58 16.96
CA GLY A 205 -4.42 2.80 17.10
C GLY A 205 -3.10 2.70 16.32
N SER A 206 -2.43 1.55 16.36
CA SER A 206 -1.21 1.31 15.59
C SER A 206 -1.48 1.27 14.08
N TYR A 207 -2.56 0.61 13.64
CA TYR A 207 -3.00 0.59 12.25
C TYR A 207 -3.24 2.01 11.73
N TRP A 208 -4.01 2.80 12.48
CA TRP A 208 -4.35 4.16 12.07
C TRP A 208 -3.12 5.07 12.04
N ALA A 209 -2.23 4.97 13.02
CA ALA A 209 -0.98 5.73 13.06
C ALA A 209 -0.06 5.39 11.88
N VAL A 210 0.15 4.09 11.60
CA VAL A 210 0.94 3.64 10.44
C VAL A 210 0.28 4.12 9.14
N CYS A 211 -1.05 4.09 9.05
CA CYS A 211 -1.77 4.58 7.89
C CYS A 211 -1.56 6.06 7.61
N LEU A 212 -1.82 6.91 8.61
CA LEU A 212 -1.66 8.35 8.44
C LEU A 212 -0.20 8.71 8.20
N PHE A 213 0.73 8.13 8.97
CA PHE A 213 2.14 8.42 8.83
C PHE A 213 2.67 8.00 7.45
N GLY A 214 2.29 6.82 6.96
CA GLY A 214 2.69 6.32 5.64
C GLY A 214 2.17 7.20 4.50
N VAL A 215 0.90 7.62 4.55
CA VAL A 215 0.34 8.49 3.50
C VAL A 215 0.92 9.90 3.57
N LEU A 216 1.11 10.46 4.77
CA LEU A 216 1.72 11.79 4.93
C LEU A 216 3.18 11.82 4.48
N SER A 217 3.96 10.77 4.79
CA SER A 217 5.35 10.66 4.34
C SER A 217 5.40 10.61 2.81
N LEU A 218 4.51 9.84 2.17
CA LEU A 218 4.41 9.78 0.72
C LEU A 218 4.07 11.15 0.11
N GLY A 219 3.26 11.96 0.79
CA GLY A 219 2.94 13.32 0.37
C GLY A 219 4.20 14.17 0.19
N ILE A 220 5.14 14.10 1.13
CA ILE A 220 6.41 14.83 1.04
C ILE A 220 7.18 14.46 -0.24
N LEU A 221 7.23 13.17 -0.57
CA LEU A 221 7.85 12.67 -1.80
C LEU A 221 7.11 13.20 -3.04
N VAL A 222 5.79 13.10 -3.05
CA VAL A 222 4.96 13.53 -4.19
C VAL A 222 5.10 15.03 -4.47
N PHE A 223 5.07 15.87 -3.44
CA PHE A 223 5.15 17.32 -3.62
C PHE A 223 6.55 17.82 -3.98
N LYS A 224 7.60 17.15 -3.47
CA LYS A 224 9.00 17.57 -3.68
C LYS A 224 9.66 16.96 -4.91
N ARG A 225 9.36 15.71 -5.25
CA ARG A 225 10.10 14.96 -6.28
C ARG A 225 9.34 14.77 -7.58
N VAL A 226 8.01 14.79 -7.57
CA VAL A 226 7.24 14.60 -8.82
C VAL A 226 7.29 15.89 -9.64
N GLU A 227 8.11 15.84 -10.69
CA GLU A 227 8.20 16.86 -11.72
C GLU A 227 7.43 16.42 -12.97
N ASP A 228 7.09 17.39 -13.83
CA ASP A 228 6.30 17.13 -15.04
C ASP A 228 7.11 16.39 -16.12
N THR A 229 8.44 16.43 -16.04
CA THR A 229 9.37 15.79 -16.98
C THR A 229 10.26 14.78 -16.25
N THR A 230 10.47 13.60 -16.85
CA THR A 230 11.50 12.65 -16.43
C THR A 230 12.84 13.13 -16.98
N GLU A 231 13.95 12.91 -16.28
CA GLU A 231 15.28 13.50 -16.56
C GLU A 231 15.84 13.29 -17.98
N GLU A 232 15.21 12.47 -18.83
CA GLU A 232 15.55 12.32 -20.25
C GLU A 232 15.24 13.56 -21.12
N GLU A 233 14.45 14.52 -20.62
CA GLU A 233 14.23 15.82 -21.27
C GLU A 233 15.18 16.92 -20.78
N LYS A 234 16.31 16.57 -20.14
CA LYS A 234 17.48 17.44 -20.10
C LYS A 234 18.34 17.14 -21.35
N PRO A 235 18.50 18.08 -22.30
CA PRO A 235 19.36 17.85 -23.45
C PRO A 235 20.78 17.51 -22.98
N GLU A 236 21.35 16.47 -23.60
CA GLU A 236 22.68 15.91 -23.35
C GLU A 236 23.71 16.92 -22.82
N MET A 237 24.22 16.69 -21.62
CA MET A 237 25.58 17.08 -21.24
C MET A 237 26.04 16.21 -20.08
N ILE A 238 26.78 15.15 -20.40
CA ILE A 238 27.99 14.61 -19.75
C ILE A 238 28.17 13.18 -20.29
N LYS A 239 29.01 13.04 -21.33
CA LYS A 239 29.81 11.83 -21.48
C LYS A 239 30.87 11.84 -20.37
N PRO A 240 31.21 10.67 -19.82
CA PRO A 240 32.62 10.34 -19.76
C PRO A 240 32.86 8.93 -20.28
N GLU A 241 33.67 8.86 -21.33
CA GLU A 241 34.58 7.75 -21.58
C GLU A 241 35.35 7.45 -20.29
N VAL A 242 35.08 6.34 -19.60
CA VAL A 242 36.09 5.54 -18.87
C VAL A 242 35.52 4.14 -18.62
N ILE A 243 35.50 3.29 -19.66
CA ILE A 243 35.80 1.86 -19.50
C ILE A 243 36.53 1.44 -20.79
N ALA A 244 37.84 1.66 -20.79
CA ALA A 244 38.79 0.90 -21.58
C ALA A 244 39.63 0.07 -20.60
#